data_AF-A0A1Q3N5P8-F1
#
_entry.id   AF-A0A1Q3N5P8-F1
#
_cell.length_a   1.000
_cell.length_b   1.000
_cell.length_c   1.000
_cell.angle_alpha   90.00
_cell.angle_beta   90.00
_cell.angle_gamma   90.00
#
_symmetry.space_group_name_H-M   'P 1'
#
loop_
_entity.id
_entity.type
_entity.pdbx_description
1 polymer ?
#
loop_
_entity_poly.entity_id
_entity_poly.type
_entity_poly.pdbx_seq_one_letter_code
_entity_poly.pdbx_strand_id
1 'polypeptide(L)'
;KKLDDFVFSRCGEHIYQEGGVSRETLPEGLNDEDTFEFIQLANMQSYQLIHFDQDIKFYGLWSVKKQAWVEEHDEFFAGLAYADQPEQLKTNVRTIFADYDYDDIELKGSFEDLSEQPVLLQALIKNNKALKYNNKSQTLIIMQGWEEEGLYAVNPLLKQPLFEIKEISLDEIQTIEKELAKQYSYDEDEWGAEEEGGEDFDAEALELIQELAEELELSDEQRAELFEEIKKES
;
A
#
# COMPACT_ATOMS: atom_id res chain seq x y z
N LYS A 1 8.09 -20.05 22.90
CA LYS A 1 8.88 -20.38 24.10
C LYS A 1 9.34 -19.12 24.82
N LYS A 2 10.36 -18.37 24.39
CA LYS A 2 10.77 -17.13 25.09
C LYS A 2 9.63 -16.12 25.36
N LEU A 3 8.76 -15.88 24.37
CA LEU A 3 7.59 -15.01 24.53
C LEU A 3 6.51 -15.61 25.45
N ASP A 4 6.37 -16.93 25.44
CA ASP A 4 5.42 -17.65 26.30
C ASP A 4 5.89 -17.67 27.76
N ASP A 5 7.18 -17.92 27.97
CA ASP A 5 7.82 -17.87 29.29
C ASP A 5 7.71 -16.46 29.89
N PHE A 6 7.82 -15.42 29.04
CA PHE A 6 7.62 -14.03 29.45
C PHE A 6 6.20 -13.81 29.94
N VAL A 7 5.18 -14.10 29.12
CA VAL A 7 3.76 -13.90 29.50
C VAL A 7 3.40 -14.72 30.74
N PHE A 8 3.80 -15.99 30.78
CA PHE A 8 3.57 -16.87 31.94
C PHE A 8 4.20 -16.32 33.23
N SER A 9 5.38 -15.70 33.15
CA SER A 9 6.02 -15.11 34.32
C SER A 9 5.31 -13.86 34.86
N ARG A 10 4.52 -13.18 34.03
CA ARG A 10 3.82 -11.93 34.38
C ARG A 10 2.40 -12.18 34.88
N CYS A 11 1.63 -13.00 34.17
CA CYS A 11 0.21 -13.22 34.48
C CYS A 11 -0.16 -14.69 34.77
N GLY A 12 0.78 -15.63 34.63
CA GLY A 12 0.52 -17.06 34.88
C GLY A 12 -0.22 -17.78 33.75
N GLU A 13 -0.44 -17.12 32.63
CA GLU A 13 -1.14 -17.67 31.46
C GLU A 13 -0.16 -18.05 30.35
N HIS A 14 -0.50 -19.10 29.60
CA HIS A 14 0.30 -19.56 28.46
C HIS A 14 -0.34 -19.13 27.14
N ILE A 15 0.50 -18.54 26.28
CA ILE A 15 0.15 -18.15 24.91
C ILE A 15 0.66 -19.16 23.88
N TYR A 16 1.49 -20.12 24.28
CA TYR A 16 1.95 -21.21 23.42
C TYR A 16 1.06 -22.44 23.53
N GLN A 17 0.23 -22.67 22.52
CA GLN A 17 -0.70 -23.80 22.43
C GLN A 17 -0.60 -24.45 21.05
N GLU A 18 -0.85 -25.75 20.97
CA GLU A 18 -0.88 -26.52 19.71
C GLU A 18 0.34 -26.35 18.77
N GLY A 19 1.51 -26.05 19.34
CA GLY A 19 2.76 -25.91 18.57
C GLY A 19 3.04 -24.49 18.05
N GLY A 20 2.23 -23.50 18.41
CA GLY A 20 2.40 -22.10 18.04
C GLY A 20 2.10 -21.14 19.18
N VAL A 21 2.49 -19.88 19.01
CA VAL A 21 2.02 -18.78 19.87
C VAL A 21 0.67 -18.29 19.32
N SER A 22 -0.31 -18.01 20.18
CA SER A 22 -1.58 -17.36 19.83
C SER A 22 -1.32 -16.13 18.97
N ARG A 23 -2.05 -16.01 17.84
CA ARG A 23 -1.85 -14.95 16.86
C ARG A 23 -2.83 -13.79 16.97
N GLU A 24 -3.87 -13.96 17.79
CA GLU A 24 -5.04 -13.08 17.75
C GLU A 24 -5.18 -12.26 19.04
N THR A 25 -4.90 -12.84 20.20
CA THR A 25 -5.14 -12.17 21.50
C THR A 25 -4.03 -12.45 22.51
N LEU A 26 -3.63 -11.40 23.23
CA LEU A 26 -2.83 -11.50 24.45
C LEU A 26 -3.74 -11.69 25.68
N PRO A 27 -3.28 -12.38 26.74
CA PRO A 27 -4.07 -12.54 27.96
C PRO A 27 -4.41 -11.20 28.62
N GLU A 28 -5.66 -11.05 29.06
CA GLU A 28 -6.14 -9.85 29.78
C GLU A 28 -5.38 -9.59 31.09
N GLY A 29 -4.69 -10.60 31.64
CA GLY A 29 -3.86 -10.47 32.83
C GLY A 29 -2.54 -9.72 32.62
N LEU A 30 -2.15 -9.39 31.39
CA LEU A 30 -1.01 -8.49 31.11
C LEU A 30 -1.43 -7.04 31.28
N ASN A 31 -0.69 -6.27 32.08
CA ASN A 31 -0.85 -4.82 32.13
C ASN A 31 -0.21 -4.14 30.90
N ASP A 32 -0.43 -2.83 30.74
CA ASP A 32 0.06 -2.06 29.60
C ASP A 32 1.59 -2.08 29.46
N GLU A 33 2.33 -2.02 30.56
CA GLU A 33 3.81 -2.06 30.54
C GLU A 33 4.35 -3.42 30.10
N ASP A 34 3.78 -4.51 30.62
CA ASP A 34 4.15 -5.87 30.23
C ASP A 34 3.72 -6.15 28.78
N THR A 35 2.60 -5.58 28.33
CA THR A 35 2.14 -5.63 26.93
C THR A 35 3.10 -4.90 26.00
N PHE A 36 3.57 -3.72 26.39
CA PHE A 36 4.56 -2.98 25.61
C PHE A 36 5.92 -3.69 25.54
N GLU A 37 6.38 -4.28 26.65
CA GLU A 37 7.61 -5.10 26.68
C GLU A 37 7.46 -6.36 25.82
N PHE A 38 6.28 -6.99 25.84
CA PHE A 38 5.96 -8.10 24.94
C PHE A 38 6.08 -7.69 23.47
N ILE A 39 5.47 -6.56 23.07
CA ILE A 39 5.52 -6.02 21.70
C ILE A 39 6.96 -5.81 21.24
N GLN A 40 7.81 -5.26 22.11
CA GLN A 40 9.25 -5.10 21.84
C GLN A 40 9.97 -6.44 21.68
N LEU A 41 9.73 -7.39 22.58
CA LEU A 41 10.34 -8.72 22.53
C LEU A 41 9.90 -9.53 21.30
N ALA A 42 8.65 -9.36 20.88
CA ALA A 42 8.06 -10.00 19.71
C ALA A 42 8.41 -9.29 18.39
N ASN A 43 9.03 -8.10 18.47
CA ASN A 43 9.29 -7.22 17.33
C ASN A 43 8.01 -6.90 16.54
N MET A 44 6.89 -6.74 17.24
CA MET A 44 5.55 -6.45 16.69
C MET A 44 5.25 -4.95 16.76
N GLN A 45 6.21 -4.11 16.36
CA GLN A 45 5.99 -2.66 16.33
C GLN A 45 4.94 -2.36 15.25
N SER A 46 3.78 -1.81 15.64
CA SER A 46 2.73 -1.39 14.70
C SER A 46 3.10 -0.13 13.92
N TYR A 47 4.00 0.70 14.46
CA TYR A 47 4.54 1.87 13.79
C TYR A 47 6.03 2.06 14.12
N GLN A 48 6.73 2.74 13.21
CA GLN A 48 8.11 3.18 13.42
C GLN A 48 8.17 4.68 13.17
N LEU A 49 8.63 5.44 14.16
CA LEU A 49 8.96 6.85 13.97
C LEU A 49 10.37 6.93 13.38
N ILE A 50 10.46 7.37 12.13
CA ILE A 50 11.73 7.55 11.43
C ILE A 50 11.98 9.04 11.26
N HIS A 51 13.07 9.53 11.83
CA HIS A 51 13.56 10.88 11.61
C HIS A 51 14.69 10.84 10.59
N PHE A 52 14.65 11.76 9.63
CA PHE A 52 15.66 11.90 8.62
C PHE A 52 16.39 13.24 8.80
N ASP A 53 17.69 13.17 9.10
CA ASP A 53 18.54 14.35 9.30
C ASP A 53 18.85 15.10 7.98
N GLN A 54 18.50 14.50 6.83
CA GLN A 54 18.73 15.01 5.48
C GLN A 54 17.49 14.80 4.61
N ASP A 55 17.36 15.57 3.54
CA ASP A 55 16.34 15.34 2.50
C ASP A 55 16.54 13.93 1.91
N ILE A 56 15.66 13.00 2.28
CA ILE A 56 15.64 11.67 1.68
C ILE A 56 14.91 11.73 0.36
N LYS A 57 15.52 11.05 -0.61
CA LYS A 57 14.92 10.82 -1.91
C LYS A 57 14.23 9.47 -1.89
N PHE A 58 12.98 9.48 -2.32
CA PHE A 58 12.26 8.26 -2.65
C PHE A 58 12.16 8.15 -4.16
N TYR A 59 11.96 6.92 -4.61
CA TYR A 59 11.78 6.60 -6.01
C TYR A 59 10.52 5.78 -6.17
N GLY A 60 9.72 6.14 -7.16
CA GLY A 60 8.52 5.40 -7.55
C GLY A 60 8.70 4.75 -8.92
N LEU A 61 7.97 3.66 -9.15
CA LEU A 61 7.86 3.04 -10.45
C LEU A 61 6.76 3.75 -11.27
N TRP A 62 7.12 4.23 -12.46
CA TRP A 62 6.22 4.94 -13.37
C TRP A 62 5.91 4.09 -14.61
N SER A 63 4.63 3.85 -14.87
CA SER A 63 4.19 3.21 -16.12
C SER A 63 4.20 4.22 -17.26
N VAL A 64 5.02 3.96 -18.27
CA VAL A 64 5.05 4.78 -19.49
C VAL A 64 3.79 4.55 -20.33
N LYS A 65 3.20 3.35 -20.29
CA LYS A 65 1.99 3.03 -21.05
C LYS A 65 0.75 3.72 -20.47
N LYS A 66 0.57 3.68 -19.15
CA LYS A 66 -0.57 4.30 -18.46
C LYS A 66 -0.35 5.78 -18.16
N GLN A 67 0.90 6.25 -18.17
CA GLN A 67 1.27 7.60 -17.69
C GLN A 67 0.78 7.83 -16.25
N ALA A 68 1.07 6.85 -15.39
CA ALA A 68 0.68 6.87 -13.98
C ALA A 68 1.76 6.18 -13.13
N TRP A 69 1.74 6.50 -11.84
CA TRP A 69 2.47 5.73 -10.83
C TRP A 69 1.93 4.31 -10.78
N VAL A 70 2.83 3.36 -10.52
CA VAL A 70 2.47 1.95 -10.49
C VAL A 70 2.00 1.56 -9.11
N GLU A 71 0.79 1.03 -9.07
CA GLU A 71 0.12 0.51 -7.90
C GLU A 71 0.34 -1.01 -7.83
N GLU A 72 0.60 -1.51 -6.63
CA GLU A 72 0.61 -2.93 -6.33
C GLU A 72 -0.71 -3.31 -5.68
N HIS A 73 -1.31 -4.39 -6.15
CA HIS A 73 -2.51 -4.95 -5.56
C HIS A 73 -2.25 -6.41 -5.19
N ASP A 74 -2.64 -6.77 -3.98
CA ASP A 74 -2.73 -8.12 -3.44
C ASP A 74 -4.10 -8.29 -2.77
N GLU A 75 -4.46 -9.51 -2.37
CA GLU A 75 -5.77 -9.86 -1.79
C GLU A 75 -6.15 -8.99 -0.58
N PHE A 76 -5.15 -8.43 0.11
CA PHE A 76 -5.31 -7.58 1.29
C PHE A 76 -4.33 -6.39 1.29
N PHE A 77 -3.80 -6.01 0.13
CA PHE A 77 -2.99 -4.80 0.04
C PHE A 77 -3.22 -4.04 -1.27
N ALA A 78 -3.33 -2.72 -1.20
CA ALA A 78 -3.22 -1.84 -2.34
C ALA A 78 -2.30 -0.69 -1.94
N GLY A 79 -1.20 -0.51 -2.66
CA GLY A 79 -0.22 0.53 -2.31
C GLY A 79 0.68 0.92 -3.47
N LEU A 80 1.45 1.97 -3.29
CA LEU A 80 2.35 2.48 -4.32
C LEU A 80 3.63 1.65 -4.38
N ALA A 81 4.12 1.35 -5.58
CA ALA A 81 5.46 0.77 -5.76
C ALA A 81 6.53 1.86 -5.61
N TYR A 82 7.02 2.07 -4.38
CA TYR A 82 8.11 3.03 -4.07
C TYR A 82 9.18 2.43 -3.15
N ALA A 83 10.38 3.02 -3.19
CA ALA A 83 11.50 2.65 -2.33
C ALA A 83 12.46 3.83 -2.10
N ASP A 84 13.35 3.71 -1.11
CA ASP A 84 14.40 4.70 -0.85
C ASP A 84 15.63 4.54 -1.76
N GLN A 85 15.73 3.42 -2.49
CA GLN A 85 16.76 3.15 -3.50
C GLN A 85 16.12 2.54 -4.77
N PRO A 86 16.49 3.01 -5.98
CA PRO A 86 15.92 2.51 -7.24
C PRO A 86 16.01 0.99 -7.43
N GLU A 87 17.10 0.38 -6.99
CA GLU A 87 17.37 -1.05 -7.19
C GLU A 87 16.40 -1.94 -6.42
N GLN A 88 15.79 -1.43 -5.35
CA GLN A 88 14.79 -2.17 -4.58
C GLN A 88 13.48 -2.34 -5.36
N LEU A 89 13.19 -1.46 -6.33
CA LEU A 89 12.00 -1.54 -7.17
C LEU A 89 12.06 -2.65 -8.23
N LYS A 90 13.18 -3.37 -8.33
CA LYS A 90 13.37 -4.39 -9.36
C LYS A 90 12.28 -5.46 -9.33
N THR A 91 11.87 -5.89 -8.14
CA THR A 91 10.79 -6.87 -7.98
C THR A 91 9.43 -6.30 -8.36
N ASN A 92 9.21 -5.01 -8.10
CA ASN A 92 7.96 -4.33 -8.44
C ASN A 92 7.79 -4.20 -9.96
N VAL A 93 8.86 -4.17 -10.76
CA VAL A 93 8.78 -4.07 -12.24
C VAL A 93 7.90 -5.16 -12.88
N ARG A 94 7.72 -6.32 -12.24
CA ARG A 94 6.79 -7.36 -12.71
C ARG A 94 5.35 -6.84 -12.90
N THR A 95 4.93 -5.86 -12.10
CA THR A 95 3.58 -5.26 -12.15
C THR A 95 3.31 -4.51 -13.46
N ILE A 96 4.35 -4.13 -14.21
CA ILE A 96 4.20 -3.54 -15.56
C ILE A 96 3.47 -4.49 -16.50
N PHE A 97 3.57 -5.81 -16.31
CA PHE A 97 2.80 -6.77 -17.11
C PHE A 97 1.28 -6.63 -16.94
N ALA A 98 0.80 -6.08 -15.82
CA ALA A 98 -0.62 -5.76 -15.64
C ALA A 98 -1.13 -4.75 -16.68
N ASP A 99 -0.25 -3.87 -17.20
CA ASP A 99 -0.59 -2.94 -18.28
C ASP A 99 -0.79 -3.65 -19.62
N TYR A 100 -0.36 -4.91 -19.73
CA TYR A 100 -0.42 -5.76 -20.91
C TYR A 100 -1.22 -7.04 -20.63
N ASP A 101 -2.23 -6.95 -19.76
CA ASP A 101 -3.15 -8.04 -19.45
C ASP A 101 -2.46 -9.32 -18.91
N TYR A 102 -1.27 -9.16 -18.31
CA TYR A 102 -0.43 -10.26 -17.83
C TYR A 102 0.03 -11.25 -18.93
N ASP A 103 0.02 -10.82 -20.20
CA ASP A 103 0.56 -11.57 -21.34
C ASP A 103 2.00 -11.16 -21.69
N ASP A 104 2.64 -11.91 -22.58
CA ASP A 104 3.93 -11.54 -23.18
C ASP A 104 3.87 -10.11 -23.75
N ILE A 105 4.88 -9.28 -23.44
CA ILE A 105 4.96 -7.92 -23.99
C ILE A 105 5.59 -7.99 -25.38
N GLU A 106 4.83 -7.62 -26.41
CA GLU A 106 5.28 -7.60 -27.80
C GLU A 106 5.57 -6.17 -28.29
N LEU A 107 6.82 -5.93 -28.69
CA LEU A 107 7.26 -4.66 -29.28
C LEU A 107 7.60 -4.87 -30.76
N LYS A 108 6.91 -4.15 -31.65
CA LYS A 108 7.10 -4.24 -33.10
C LYS A 108 8.15 -3.23 -33.58
N GLY A 109 9.06 -3.69 -34.43
CA GLY A 109 10.10 -2.87 -35.04
C GLY A 109 11.38 -3.66 -35.29
N SER A 110 12.24 -3.15 -36.16
CA SER A 110 13.61 -3.65 -36.27
C SER A 110 14.43 -3.33 -35.02
N PHE A 111 15.63 -3.89 -34.89
CA PHE A 111 16.52 -3.53 -33.77
C PHE A 111 16.85 -2.02 -33.75
N GLU A 112 16.98 -1.40 -34.93
CA GLU A 112 17.24 0.02 -35.11
C GLU A 112 16.03 0.90 -34.77
N ASP A 113 14.82 0.38 -34.97
CA ASP A 113 13.59 1.06 -34.54
C ASP A 113 13.46 1.00 -33.01
N LEU A 114 13.79 -0.15 -32.42
CA LEU A 114 13.59 -0.41 -31.00
C LEU A 114 14.69 0.17 -30.10
N SER A 115 15.92 0.34 -30.59
CA SER A 115 17.09 0.72 -29.76
C SER A 115 18.04 1.68 -30.48
N GLU A 116 18.63 2.63 -29.73
CA GLU A 116 19.80 3.40 -30.18
C GLU A 116 21.10 2.55 -30.20
N GLN A 117 21.06 1.35 -29.60
CA GLN A 117 22.17 0.41 -29.52
C GLN A 117 21.76 -0.97 -30.07
N PRO A 118 21.39 -1.08 -31.37
CA PRO A 118 20.77 -2.28 -31.94
C PRO A 118 21.63 -3.54 -31.81
N VAL A 119 22.96 -3.40 -31.91
CA VAL A 119 23.90 -4.51 -31.75
C VAL A 119 23.91 -5.04 -30.32
N LEU A 120 23.84 -4.15 -29.32
CA LEU A 120 23.79 -4.54 -27.91
C LEU A 120 22.45 -5.18 -27.57
N LEU A 121 21.33 -4.62 -28.04
CA LEU A 121 20.00 -5.22 -27.89
C LEU A 121 19.97 -6.63 -28.47
N GLN A 122 20.51 -6.83 -29.68
CA GLN A 122 20.60 -8.16 -30.29
C GLN A 122 21.45 -9.13 -29.46
N ALA A 123 22.60 -8.68 -28.94
CA ALA A 123 23.47 -9.51 -28.10
C ALA A 123 22.81 -9.88 -26.76
N LEU A 124 22.06 -8.95 -26.15
CA LEU A 124 21.28 -9.19 -24.94
C LEU A 124 20.23 -10.27 -25.18
N ILE A 125 19.43 -10.13 -26.23
CA ILE A 125 18.35 -11.08 -26.55
C ILE A 125 18.89 -12.48 -26.82
N LYS A 126 20.05 -12.61 -27.47
CA LYS A 126 20.68 -13.93 -27.72
C LYS A 126 21.09 -14.66 -26.43
N ASN A 127 21.38 -13.92 -25.36
CA ASN A 127 21.92 -14.47 -24.11
C ASN A 127 20.92 -14.45 -22.95
N ASN A 128 19.75 -13.83 -23.12
CA ASN A 128 18.72 -13.72 -22.10
C ASN A 128 17.51 -14.60 -22.48
N LYS A 129 17.17 -15.57 -21.62
CA LYS A 129 16.06 -16.51 -21.88
C LYS A 129 14.67 -15.87 -21.76
N ALA A 130 14.57 -14.73 -21.06
CA ALA A 130 13.34 -13.96 -20.91
C ALA A 130 12.97 -13.16 -22.18
N LEU A 131 13.87 -13.11 -23.18
CA LEU A 131 13.70 -12.29 -24.38
C LEU A 131 13.75 -13.15 -25.63
N LYS A 132 12.85 -12.88 -26.58
CA LYS A 132 12.86 -13.48 -27.91
C LYS A 132 12.70 -12.41 -28.97
N TYR A 133 13.26 -12.66 -30.15
CA TYR A 133 13.04 -11.80 -31.30
C TYR A 133 12.66 -12.62 -32.53
N ASN A 134 11.50 -12.33 -33.11
CA ASN A 134 11.04 -12.93 -34.35
C ASN A 134 11.50 -12.09 -35.54
N ASN A 135 12.51 -12.58 -36.26
CA ASN A 135 13.06 -11.89 -37.43
C ASN A 135 12.05 -11.74 -38.59
N LYS A 136 11.04 -12.60 -38.70
CA LYS A 136 10.05 -12.53 -39.78
C LYS A 136 9.01 -11.45 -39.55
N SER A 137 8.51 -11.35 -38.32
CA SER A 137 7.51 -10.34 -37.93
C SER A 137 8.12 -9.05 -37.39
N GLN A 138 9.45 -9.02 -37.18
CA GLN A 138 10.17 -7.93 -36.53
C GLN A 138 9.54 -7.58 -35.18
N THR A 139 9.49 -8.58 -34.30
CA THR A 139 8.84 -8.46 -32.99
C THR A 139 9.80 -8.92 -31.90
N LEU A 140 10.10 -8.02 -30.97
CA LEU A 140 10.70 -8.35 -29.67
C LEU A 140 9.58 -8.81 -28.73
N ILE A 141 9.77 -9.94 -28.08
CA ILE A 141 8.86 -10.53 -27.11
C ILE A 141 9.58 -10.61 -25.78
N ILE A 142 9.01 -10.00 -24.75
CA ILE A 142 9.44 -10.11 -23.36
C ILE A 142 8.49 -11.10 -22.70
N MET A 143 9.04 -12.23 -22.25
CA MET A 143 8.24 -13.36 -21.82
C MET A 143 7.67 -13.18 -20.41
N GLN A 144 6.40 -13.50 -20.26
CA GLN A 144 5.75 -13.69 -18.97
C GLN A 144 6.37 -14.90 -18.22
N GLY A 145 6.41 -14.84 -16.89
CA GLY A 145 7.11 -15.78 -16.00
C GLY A 145 8.61 -15.53 -15.83
N TRP A 146 9.16 -14.52 -16.52
CA TRP A 146 10.55 -14.05 -16.40
C TRP A 146 10.60 -12.51 -16.36
N GLU A 147 9.59 -11.92 -15.75
CA GLU A 147 9.22 -10.50 -15.89
C GLU A 147 10.36 -9.59 -15.46
N GLU A 148 10.89 -9.80 -14.25
CA GLU A 148 11.93 -8.96 -13.66
C GLU A 148 13.23 -9.00 -14.48
N GLU A 149 13.64 -10.19 -14.92
CA GLU A 149 14.90 -10.39 -15.64
C GLU A 149 14.81 -9.90 -17.10
N GLY A 150 13.66 -10.08 -17.74
CA GLY A 150 13.40 -9.61 -19.10
C GLY A 150 13.26 -8.10 -19.16
N LEU A 151 12.31 -7.55 -18.38
CA LEU A 151 12.00 -6.11 -18.39
C LEU A 151 13.19 -5.28 -17.93
N TYR A 152 13.76 -5.58 -16.77
CA TYR A 152 14.82 -4.73 -16.20
C TYR A 152 16.07 -4.73 -17.08
N ALA A 153 16.38 -5.85 -17.76
CA ALA A 153 17.54 -5.92 -18.64
C ALA A 153 17.33 -5.20 -19.97
N VAL A 154 16.13 -5.29 -20.56
CA VAL A 154 15.87 -4.74 -21.90
C VAL A 154 15.49 -3.27 -21.87
N ASN A 155 14.78 -2.83 -20.83
CA ASN A 155 14.20 -1.49 -20.73
C ASN A 155 15.22 -0.35 -20.99
N PRO A 156 16.45 -0.38 -20.44
CA PRO A 156 17.45 0.68 -20.67
C PRO A 156 17.95 0.77 -22.12
N LEU A 157 17.76 -0.29 -22.92
CA LEU A 157 18.19 -0.32 -24.31
C LEU A 157 17.09 0.13 -25.27
N LEU A 158 15.84 0.23 -24.82
CA LEU A 158 14.73 0.64 -25.66
C LEU A 158 14.76 2.16 -25.89
N LYS A 159 14.43 2.61 -27.10
CA LYS A 159 14.19 4.03 -27.38
C LYS A 159 12.97 4.56 -26.62
N GLN A 160 11.97 3.69 -26.48
CA GLN A 160 10.77 3.94 -25.71
C GLN A 160 10.78 2.96 -24.53
N PRO A 161 11.13 3.42 -23.32
CA PRO A 161 11.06 2.58 -22.14
C PRO A 161 9.60 2.18 -21.86
N LEU A 162 9.42 1.02 -21.26
CA LEU A 162 8.13 0.49 -20.81
C LEU A 162 7.76 1.02 -19.43
N PHE A 163 8.78 1.33 -18.63
CA PHE A 163 8.66 1.94 -17.32
C PHE A 163 9.84 2.87 -17.05
N GLU A 164 9.65 3.79 -16.12
CA GLU A 164 10.71 4.66 -15.61
C GLU A 164 10.75 4.54 -14.08
N ILE A 165 11.93 4.73 -13.49
CA ILE A 165 12.07 4.93 -12.05
C ILE A 165 12.32 6.41 -11.85
N LYS A 166 11.43 7.08 -11.12
CA LYS A 166 11.44 8.55 -10.96
C LYS A 166 11.55 8.91 -9.49
N GLU A 167 12.22 10.01 -9.20
CA GLU A 167 12.16 10.61 -7.87
C GLU A 167 10.71 11.00 -7.56
N ILE A 168 10.26 10.70 -6.34
CA ILE A 168 8.94 11.05 -5.83
C ILE A 168 9.10 11.63 -4.42
N SER A 169 8.29 12.64 -4.09
CA SER A 169 8.32 13.25 -2.77
C SER A 169 7.51 12.45 -1.75
N LEU A 170 7.85 12.57 -0.47
CA LEU A 170 7.09 11.92 0.60
C LEU A 170 5.64 12.44 0.65
N ASP A 171 5.41 13.72 0.41
CA ASP A 171 4.06 14.32 0.38
C ASP A 171 3.20 13.72 -0.74
N GLU A 172 3.80 13.48 -1.91
CA GLU A 172 3.13 12.83 -3.04
C GLU A 172 2.85 11.36 -2.75
N ILE A 173 3.81 10.62 -2.18
CA ILE A 173 3.59 9.24 -1.71
C ILE A 173 2.41 9.19 -0.74
N GLN A 174 2.40 10.04 0.29
CA GLN A 174 1.34 10.07 1.29
C GLN A 174 -0.03 10.37 0.67
N THR A 175 -0.08 11.25 -0.33
CA THR A 175 -1.32 11.59 -1.02
C THR A 175 -1.85 10.37 -1.78
N ILE A 176 -1.00 9.71 -2.56
CA ILE A 176 -1.37 8.53 -3.35
C ILE A 176 -1.79 7.38 -2.43
N GLU A 177 -1.02 7.06 -1.40
CA GLU A 177 -1.32 5.97 -0.46
C GLU A 177 -2.65 6.18 0.27
N LYS A 178 -2.96 7.43 0.68
CA LYS A 178 -4.26 7.76 1.28
C LYS A 178 -5.42 7.59 0.29
N GLU A 179 -5.21 7.92 -0.97
CA GLU A 179 -6.21 7.72 -2.02
C GLU A 179 -6.43 6.23 -2.30
N LEU A 180 -5.36 5.43 -2.35
CA LEU A 180 -5.43 3.98 -2.51
C LEU A 180 -6.17 3.32 -1.34
N ALA A 181 -5.83 3.67 -0.11
CA ALA A 181 -6.51 3.16 1.08
C ALA A 181 -8.03 3.41 1.02
N LYS A 182 -8.45 4.62 0.63
CA LYS A 182 -9.87 4.98 0.46
C LYS A 182 -10.56 4.22 -0.67
N GLN A 183 -9.88 4.03 -1.78
CA GLN A 183 -10.46 3.36 -2.96
C GLN A 183 -10.63 1.86 -2.75
N TYR A 184 -9.71 1.26 -2.00
CA TYR A 184 -9.64 -0.19 -1.82
C TYR A 184 -10.10 -0.66 -0.44
N SER A 185 -10.58 0.26 0.42
CA SER A 185 -11.19 -0.02 1.73
C SER A 185 -10.40 -1.07 2.51
N TYR A 186 -9.21 -0.68 2.98
CA TYR A 186 -8.79 -1.08 4.32
C TYR A 186 -9.48 -0.15 5.31
N ASP A 187 -10.81 -0.10 5.28
CA ASP A 187 -11.52 0.58 6.33
C ASP A 187 -11.29 -0.25 7.60
N GLU A 188 -10.30 0.20 8.37
CA GLU A 188 -10.20 0.07 9.82
C GLU A 188 -11.43 0.71 10.52
N ASP A 189 -12.56 0.89 9.85
CA ASP A 189 -13.82 1.34 10.44
C ASP A 189 -14.46 0.26 11.33
N GLU A 190 -13.80 -0.90 11.54
CA GLU A 190 -14.17 -1.83 12.62
C GLU A 190 -13.24 -1.77 13.83
N TRP A 191 -12.06 -1.10 13.74
CA TRP A 191 -11.17 -0.93 14.91
C TRP A 191 -10.33 0.37 14.82
N GLY A 192 -10.91 1.49 15.26
CA GLY A 192 -10.12 2.55 15.90
C GLY A 192 -10.03 3.92 15.23
N ALA A 193 -10.89 4.26 14.27
CA ALA A 193 -11.15 5.67 13.98
C ALA A 193 -12.01 6.29 15.09
N GLU A 194 -11.36 6.75 16.17
CA GLU A 194 -11.83 8.00 16.76
C GLU A 194 -11.71 9.06 15.65
N GLU A 195 -12.82 9.33 14.99
CA GLU A 195 -12.94 10.50 14.13
C GLU A 195 -12.59 11.73 14.96
N GLU A 196 -11.38 12.27 14.81
CA GLU A 196 -11.18 13.71 14.91
C GLU A 196 -11.81 14.37 13.67
N GLY A 197 -13.14 14.25 13.58
CA GLY A 197 -14.05 14.96 12.71
C GLY A 197 -15.20 15.37 13.61
N GLY A 198 -15.47 16.68 13.69
CA GLY A 198 -16.37 17.25 14.69
C GLY A 198 -17.67 16.46 14.86
N GLU A 199 -18.10 16.29 16.11
CA GLU A 199 -19.27 15.54 16.55
C GLU A 199 -20.50 15.84 15.68
N ASP A 200 -20.67 15.10 14.59
CA ASP A 200 -21.96 14.95 13.95
C ASP A 200 -22.71 13.96 14.84
N PHE A 201 -23.64 14.50 15.63
CA PHE A 201 -24.55 13.74 16.50
C PHE A 201 -24.98 12.45 15.82
N ASP A 202 -24.73 11.32 16.49
CA ASP A 202 -25.15 10.02 15.98
C ASP A 202 -26.66 10.06 15.68
N ALA A 203 -27.10 9.30 14.67
CA ALA A 203 -28.48 9.33 14.20
C ALA A 203 -29.50 8.93 15.31
N GLU A 204 -29.05 8.22 16.34
CA GLU A 204 -29.84 7.78 17.48
C GLU A 204 -30.06 8.93 18.49
N ALA A 205 -29.03 9.77 18.70
CA ALA A 205 -29.07 10.98 19.50
C ALA A 205 -29.95 12.06 18.85
N LEU A 206 -29.90 12.20 17.52
CA LEU A 206 -30.81 13.09 16.79
C LEU A 206 -32.26 12.65 16.91
N GLU A 207 -32.54 11.34 16.88
CA GLU A 207 -33.90 10.80 17.05
C GLU A 207 -34.43 11.06 18.48
N LEU A 208 -33.59 10.87 19.50
CA LEU A 208 -33.92 11.17 20.91
C LEU A 208 -34.19 12.66 21.16
N ILE A 209 -33.40 13.56 20.55
CA ILE A 209 -33.61 15.02 20.68
C ILE A 209 -34.91 15.44 20.00
N GLN A 210 -35.24 14.81 18.86
CA GLN A 210 -36.46 15.10 18.12
C GLN A 210 -37.70 14.61 18.88
N GLU A 211 -37.63 13.44 19.52
CA GLU A 211 -38.68 12.91 20.39
C GLU A 211 -38.88 13.79 21.64
N LEU A 212 -37.80 14.24 22.29
CA LEU A 212 -37.88 15.15 23.44
C LEU A 212 -38.49 16.52 23.07
N ALA A 213 -38.15 17.05 21.89
CA ALA A 213 -38.68 18.32 21.40
C ALA A 213 -40.18 18.23 21.04
N GLU A 214 -40.65 17.06 20.64
CA GLU A 214 -42.07 16.76 20.43
C GLU A 214 -42.83 16.61 21.74
N GLU A 215 -42.26 15.94 22.73
CA GLU A 215 -42.87 15.78 24.06
C GLU A 215 -42.98 17.12 24.81
N LEU A 216 -42.04 18.04 24.58
CA LEU A 216 -42.05 19.39 25.15
C LEU A 216 -42.89 20.41 24.36
N GLU A 217 -43.59 19.97 23.30
CA GLU A 217 -44.40 20.81 22.40
C GLU A 217 -43.66 22.07 21.89
N LEU A 218 -42.35 21.98 21.66
CA LEU A 218 -41.56 23.11 21.20
C LEU A 218 -41.99 23.53 19.79
N SER A 219 -42.11 24.84 19.58
CA SER A 219 -42.38 25.40 18.25
C SER A 219 -41.18 25.21 17.32
N ASP A 220 -41.42 25.20 16.00
CA ASP A 220 -40.37 24.97 14.98
C ASP A 220 -39.16 25.92 15.14
N GLU A 221 -39.40 27.15 15.57
CA GLU A 221 -38.37 28.16 15.83
C GLU A 221 -37.51 27.81 17.04
N GLN A 222 -38.13 27.31 18.12
CA GLN A 222 -37.42 26.88 19.33
C GLN A 222 -36.65 25.56 19.12
N ARG A 223 -37.16 24.68 18.27
CA ARG A 223 -36.45 23.45 17.89
C ARG A 223 -35.17 23.79 17.14
N ALA A 224 -35.26 24.67 16.14
CA ALA A 224 -34.10 25.11 15.37
C ALA A 224 -33.02 25.77 16.26
N GLU A 225 -33.43 26.58 17.24
CA GLU A 225 -32.51 27.23 18.18
C GLU A 225 -31.81 26.21 19.11
N LEU A 226 -32.55 25.22 19.62
CA LEU A 226 -32.00 24.13 20.42
C LEU A 226 -30.95 23.32 19.65
N PHE A 227 -31.24 22.97 18.39
CA PHE A 227 -30.30 22.23 17.54
C PHE A 227 -29.03 23.04 17.21
N GLU A 228 -29.15 24.35 17.04
CA GLU A 228 -27.99 25.24 16.80
C GLU A 228 -27.14 25.46 18.07
N GLU A 229 -27.75 25.44 19.25
CA GLU A 229 -27.02 25.58 20.52
C GLU A 229 -26.28 24.29 20.88
N ILE A 230 -26.92 23.14 20.67
CA ILE A 230 -26.32 21.81 20.86
C ILE A 230 -25.12 21.60 19.92
N LYS A 231 -25.21 22.01 18.65
CA LYS A 231 -24.09 21.97 17.68
C LYS A 231 -22.91 22.91 17.99
N LYS A 232 -23.08 23.86 18.92
CA LYS A 232 -22.01 24.79 19.33
C LYS A 232 -21.24 24.33 20.56
N GLU A 233 -21.83 23.48 21.38
CA GLU A 233 -21.20 22.95 22.59
C GLU A 233 -20.45 21.63 22.34
N SER A 234 -20.73 20.99 21.20
CA SER A 234 -19.98 19.93 20.53
C SER A 234 -18.82 20.49 19.70
#